data_AF-A0A7L4WF41-F1
#
_entry.id   AF-A0A7L4WF41-F1
#
_cell.length_a   1.000
_cell.length_b   1.000
_cell.length_c   1.000
_cell.angle_alpha   90.00
_cell.angle_beta   90.00
_cell.angle_gamma   90.00
#
_symmetry.space_group_name_H-M   'P 1'
#
loop_
_entity.id
_entity.type
_entity.pdbx_description
1 polymer ?
#
loop_
_entity_poly.entity_id
_entity_poly.type
_entity_poly.pdbx_seq_one_letter_code
_entity_poly.pdbx_strand_id
1 'polypeptide(L)'
;MNSFWAKKTEKDGRLYWLPLNQHLEDTANVIGLLWEHWLSQGQKELIITEVGNEELAKNLTQLLGFYHDIGKLTAAFQTKKSYHQSDDLDTRLLEKLETANFSGILSLNLTNANRSLHALAGQTLLESYGVNQSFSSIVGGHHGKPVDNGQIVRNQLKSYPANYFQEEKETHPIHQKWELCQKEIFDTGLAKFGFEDAQAIPEFSQGICVILEGLLIMADWIASNEAYFPLIDLDDDGSTLNQEARLENGFKAWFKTRLWQPEPNFDVTELYKKRFSFAPRDVQEKLSTAIENSSQPGIIIVEAPMGVGKTEAALVAVEQLAFKTGRSGMFFGLPTQATSNGIFSRVNTWLESITEDSHQNQSLKLLHGKATLNDEFDNISKAQGIEIDDGIDGSVVTNEWFQGRKTGILDDFIVGTKEELAIFTSLQLYALHQQGKSEPIATFDSKDNIGQALKSLRKEGDSKAIDRRFNAMITSTTFEELAVHLRHLIKLLRKNTTKVSYAQLADDLFWYQNGFSDRVKLRWGQSYYSYTPKLKETVDK
;
A
#
# COMPACT_ATOMS: atom_id res chain seq x y z
N MET A 1 0.83 26.35 17.34
CA MET A 1 0.70 25.20 16.41
C MET A 1 0.93 25.57 14.94
N ASN A 2 0.53 26.74 14.45
CA ASN A 2 0.64 27.11 13.03
C ASN A 2 2.05 27.43 12.52
N SER A 3 3.12 27.30 13.32
CA SER A 3 4.49 27.65 12.92
C SER A 3 5.28 26.46 12.36
N PHE A 4 4.75 25.24 12.50
CA PHE A 4 5.41 24.02 12.04
C PHE A 4 5.00 23.71 10.61
N TRP A 5 5.97 23.33 9.77
CA TRP A 5 5.70 23.00 8.37
C TRP A 5 5.56 21.48 8.19
N ALA A 6 4.63 21.06 7.33
CA ALA A 6 4.57 19.71 6.78
C ALA A 6 5.20 19.63 5.39
N LYS A 7 5.02 20.70 4.59
CA LYS A 7 5.51 20.82 3.22
C LYS A 7 6.06 22.21 2.96
N LYS A 8 7.01 22.30 2.03
CA LYS A 8 7.61 23.55 1.58
C LYS A 8 8.19 23.40 0.18
N THR A 9 8.04 24.42 -0.65
CA THR A 9 8.64 24.48 -1.98
C THR A 9 8.85 25.93 -2.40
N GLU A 10 9.87 26.16 -3.20
CA GLU A 10 10.02 27.40 -3.97
C GLU A 10 9.64 27.10 -5.42
N LYS A 11 8.80 27.96 -6.02
CA LYS A 11 8.38 27.87 -7.43
C LYS A 11 8.35 29.26 -8.04
N ASP A 12 9.07 29.44 -9.14
CA ASP A 12 9.15 30.70 -9.89
C ASP A 12 9.49 31.92 -9.02
N GLY A 13 10.41 31.75 -8.07
CA GLY A 13 10.83 32.80 -7.13
C GLY A 13 9.81 33.15 -6.04
N ARG A 14 8.74 32.36 -5.89
CA ARG A 14 7.76 32.47 -4.80
C ARG A 14 7.91 31.32 -3.82
N LEU A 15 7.75 31.64 -2.54
CA LEU A 15 7.92 30.73 -1.43
C LEU A 15 6.56 30.21 -0.97
N TYR A 16 6.39 28.89 -0.96
CA TYR A 16 5.15 28.24 -0.56
C TYR A 16 5.40 27.21 0.53
N TRP A 17 4.40 27.03 1.37
CA TRP A 17 4.44 26.04 2.44
C TRP A 17 3.06 25.51 2.78
N LEU A 18 3.03 24.50 3.65
CA LEU A 18 1.80 24.04 4.28
C LEU A 18 2.07 23.83 5.77
N PRO A 19 1.28 24.48 6.66
CA PRO A 19 1.30 24.19 8.08
C PRO A 19 1.05 22.71 8.37
N LEU A 20 1.70 22.17 9.39
CA LEU A 20 1.59 20.77 9.75
C LEU A 20 0.16 20.39 10.09
N ASN A 21 -0.49 21.16 10.97
CA ASN A 21 -1.88 20.95 11.36
C ASN A 21 -2.84 20.90 10.16
N GLN A 22 -2.62 21.77 9.16
CA GLN A 22 -3.42 21.77 7.93
C GLN A 22 -3.25 20.47 7.14
N HIS A 23 -2.05 19.95 7.04
CA HIS A 23 -1.81 18.67 6.36
C HIS A 23 -2.41 17.48 7.12
N LEU A 24 -2.30 17.46 8.45
CA LEU A 24 -2.91 16.43 9.29
C LEU A 24 -4.44 16.43 9.12
N GLU A 25 -5.03 17.62 9.08
CA GLU A 25 -6.46 17.83 8.82
C GLU A 25 -6.88 17.35 7.42
N ASP A 26 -6.11 17.73 6.38
CA ASP A 26 -6.38 17.33 5.00
C ASP A 26 -6.36 15.79 4.89
N THR A 27 -5.34 15.12 5.43
CA THR A 27 -5.22 13.66 5.39
C THR A 27 -6.30 12.95 6.19
N ALA A 28 -6.66 13.45 7.39
CA ALA A 28 -7.74 12.90 8.23
C ALA A 28 -9.12 13.01 7.57
N ASN A 29 -9.37 14.09 6.84
CA ASN A 29 -10.62 14.27 6.12
C ASN A 29 -10.67 13.42 4.84
N VAL A 30 -9.57 13.37 4.07
CA VAL A 30 -9.47 12.53 2.87
C VAL A 30 -9.67 11.05 3.23
N ILE A 31 -9.01 10.53 4.27
CA ILE A 31 -9.16 9.13 4.65
C ILE A 31 -10.60 8.81 5.10
N GLY A 32 -11.29 9.77 5.73
CA GLY A 32 -12.72 9.66 6.05
C GLY A 32 -13.60 9.58 4.80
N LEU A 33 -13.28 10.33 3.75
CA LEU A 33 -14.01 10.22 2.47
C LEU A 33 -13.66 8.95 1.69
N LEU A 34 -12.42 8.44 1.79
CA LEU A 34 -12.06 7.13 1.26
C LEU A 34 -12.81 6.01 1.97
N TRP A 35 -12.98 6.09 3.29
CA TRP A 35 -13.85 5.19 4.03
C TRP A 35 -15.25 5.19 3.41
N GLU A 36 -15.86 6.35 3.20
CA GLU A 36 -17.24 6.43 2.71
C GLU A 36 -17.42 6.00 1.26
N HIS A 37 -16.48 6.40 0.39
CA HIS A 37 -16.69 6.38 -1.05
C HIS A 37 -15.76 5.44 -1.82
N TRP A 38 -14.74 4.87 -1.17
CA TRP A 38 -13.74 4.02 -1.83
C TRP A 38 -13.58 2.63 -1.20
N LEU A 39 -13.76 2.47 0.11
CA LEU A 39 -13.77 1.13 0.71
C LEU A 39 -15.07 0.39 0.39
N SER A 40 -14.93 -0.84 -0.10
CA SER A 40 -16.06 -1.76 -0.26
C SER A 40 -16.63 -2.17 1.10
N GLN A 41 -17.92 -2.51 1.14
CA GLN A 41 -18.60 -2.93 2.37
C GLN A 41 -17.89 -4.10 3.06
N GLY A 42 -17.43 -5.08 2.29
CA GLY A 42 -16.70 -6.23 2.79
C GLY A 42 -15.33 -5.88 3.39
N GLN A 43 -14.67 -4.82 2.92
CA GLN A 43 -13.45 -4.30 3.55
C GLN A 43 -13.77 -3.55 4.85
N LYS A 44 -14.83 -2.74 4.87
CA LYS A 44 -15.30 -2.08 6.09
C LYS A 44 -15.63 -3.11 7.16
N GLU A 45 -16.35 -4.18 6.82
CA GLU A 45 -16.74 -5.23 7.75
C GLU A 45 -15.55 -5.95 8.40
N LEU A 46 -14.44 -6.16 7.67
CA LEU A 46 -13.21 -6.71 8.25
C LEU A 46 -12.69 -5.82 9.39
N ILE A 47 -12.71 -4.50 9.19
CA ILE A 47 -12.22 -3.53 10.17
C ILE A 47 -13.23 -3.39 11.32
N ILE A 48 -14.52 -3.25 11.01
CA ILE A 48 -15.62 -3.11 11.97
C ILE A 48 -15.67 -4.30 12.93
N THR A 49 -15.46 -5.52 12.44
CA THR A 49 -15.50 -6.73 13.26
C THR A 49 -14.45 -6.73 14.37
N GLU A 50 -13.27 -6.15 14.13
CA GLU A 50 -12.21 -6.07 15.13
C GLU A 50 -12.28 -4.79 15.98
N VAL A 51 -12.75 -3.69 15.41
CA VAL A 51 -12.83 -2.38 16.07
C VAL A 51 -14.10 -2.21 16.92
N GLY A 52 -15.21 -2.82 16.50
CA GLY A 52 -16.46 -2.90 17.26
C GLY A 52 -17.69 -2.36 16.51
N ASN A 53 -17.61 -1.16 15.95
CA ASN A 53 -18.72 -0.57 15.17
C ASN A 53 -18.19 0.36 14.05
N GLU A 54 -19.07 0.72 13.11
CA GLU A 54 -18.72 1.52 11.94
C GLU A 54 -18.26 2.94 12.27
N GLU A 55 -18.92 3.63 13.19
CA GLU A 55 -18.55 4.98 13.60
C GLU A 55 -17.14 5.00 14.22
N LEU A 56 -16.87 4.07 15.14
CA LEU A 56 -15.57 3.94 15.77
C LEU A 56 -14.48 3.54 14.75
N ALA A 57 -14.80 2.66 13.81
CA ALA A 57 -13.87 2.26 12.75
C ALA A 57 -13.53 3.43 11.80
N LYS A 58 -14.52 4.22 11.40
CA LYS A 58 -14.31 5.45 10.63
C LYS A 58 -13.44 6.43 11.41
N ASN A 59 -13.81 6.73 12.65
CA ASN A 59 -13.07 7.64 13.52
C ASN A 59 -11.62 7.18 13.73
N LEU A 60 -11.39 5.87 13.87
CA LEU A 60 -10.05 5.28 13.94
C LEU A 60 -9.24 5.56 12.67
N THR A 61 -9.83 5.41 11.48
CA THR A 61 -9.12 5.73 10.23
C THR A 61 -8.82 7.22 10.12
N GLN A 62 -9.73 8.10 10.51
CA GLN A 62 -9.48 9.54 10.52
C GLN A 62 -8.39 9.93 11.53
N LEU A 63 -8.36 9.27 12.70
CA LEU A 63 -7.30 9.42 13.69
C LEU A 63 -5.94 8.98 13.12
N LEU A 64 -5.87 7.88 12.36
CA LEU A 64 -4.65 7.46 11.65
C LEU A 64 -4.18 8.57 10.69
N GLY A 65 -5.10 9.11 9.88
CA GLY A 65 -4.81 10.22 8.97
C GLY A 65 -4.32 11.46 9.72
N PHE A 66 -4.85 11.75 10.91
CA PHE A 66 -4.44 12.89 11.70
C PHE A 66 -3.07 12.71 12.38
N TYR A 67 -2.66 11.48 12.71
CA TYR A 67 -1.39 11.22 13.39
C TYR A 67 -0.24 10.77 12.48
N HIS A 68 -0.49 10.44 11.22
CA HIS A 68 0.53 9.86 10.33
C HIS A 68 1.84 10.65 10.31
N ASP A 69 1.73 11.98 10.35
CA ASP A 69 2.85 12.90 10.26
C ASP A 69 3.16 13.62 11.58
N ILE A 70 2.67 13.15 12.72
CA ILE A 70 2.97 13.75 14.03
C ILE A 70 4.49 13.83 14.30
N GLY A 71 5.27 12.90 13.74
CA GLY A 71 6.74 12.93 13.82
C GLY A 71 7.41 14.06 13.04
N LYS A 72 6.68 14.81 12.20
CA LYS A 72 7.15 16.08 11.63
C LYS A 72 7.22 17.19 12.68
N LEU A 73 6.50 17.04 13.80
CA LEU A 73 6.58 17.95 14.95
C LEU A 73 7.81 17.65 15.82
N THR A 74 8.98 17.60 15.20
CA THR A 74 10.26 17.34 15.88
C THR A 74 11.31 18.33 15.41
N ALA A 75 12.24 18.68 16.29
CA ALA A 75 13.33 19.58 15.94
C ALA A 75 14.14 19.06 14.72
N ALA A 76 14.39 17.75 14.67
CA ALA A 76 15.10 17.10 13.57
C ALA A 76 14.37 17.18 12.22
N PHE A 77 13.04 17.17 12.20
CA PHE A 77 12.29 17.35 10.96
C PHE A 77 12.21 18.82 10.57
N GLN A 78 11.87 19.71 11.52
CA GLN A 78 11.63 21.12 11.22
C GLN A 78 12.89 21.85 10.74
N THR A 79 14.08 21.36 11.11
CA THR A 79 15.39 21.86 10.64
C THR A 79 15.89 21.23 9.33
N LYS A 80 15.11 20.35 8.69
CA LYS A 80 15.51 19.75 7.41
C LYS A 80 15.62 20.81 6.32
N LYS A 81 16.68 20.72 5.53
CA LYS A 81 16.87 21.56 4.35
C LYS A 81 15.91 21.18 3.21
N SER A 82 15.54 22.17 2.42
CA SER A 82 14.78 21.99 1.18
C SER A 82 15.58 21.16 0.16
N TYR A 83 14.90 20.29 -0.59
CA TYR A 83 15.56 19.41 -1.56
C TYR A 83 16.29 20.18 -2.68
N HIS A 84 15.70 21.29 -3.14
CA HIS A 84 16.30 22.20 -4.13
C HIS A 84 17.17 23.30 -3.51
N GLN A 85 17.51 23.19 -2.22
CA GLN A 85 18.37 24.14 -1.48
C GLN A 85 17.92 25.60 -1.59
N SER A 86 16.65 25.86 -1.29
CA SER A 86 16.15 27.23 -1.08
C SER A 86 16.52 27.67 0.35
N ASP A 87 17.68 28.32 0.49
CA ASP A 87 18.18 28.79 1.79
C ASP A 87 17.24 29.86 2.40
N ASP A 88 16.59 30.69 1.57
CA ASP A 88 15.65 31.71 2.04
C ASP A 88 14.39 31.07 2.63
N LEU A 89 13.78 30.11 1.93
CA LEU A 89 12.63 29.35 2.43
C LEU A 89 12.95 28.64 3.75
N ASP A 90 14.10 27.99 3.82
CA ASP A 90 14.55 27.29 5.02
C ASP A 90 14.74 28.26 6.19
N THR A 91 15.40 29.39 5.95
CA THR A 91 15.66 30.42 6.97
C THR A 91 14.36 31.02 7.47
N ARG A 92 13.46 31.42 6.58
CA ARG A 92 12.18 32.06 6.93
C ARG A 92 11.26 31.15 7.73
N LEU A 93 11.25 29.84 7.45
CA LEU A 93 10.50 28.86 8.26
C LEU A 93 11.12 28.68 9.65
N LEU A 94 12.45 28.70 9.77
CA LEU A 94 13.12 28.67 11.07
C LEU A 94 12.88 29.97 11.86
N GLU A 95 12.86 31.13 11.20
CA GLU A 95 12.50 32.43 11.80
C GLU A 95 11.08 32.43 12.36
N LYS A 96 10.11 31.77 11.69
CA LYS A 96 8.77 31.57 12.24
C LYS A 96 8.79 30.79 13.54
N LEU A 97 9.64 29.75 13.65
CA LEU A 97 9.80 28.97 14.89
C LEU A 97 10.51 29.77 15.99
N GLU A 98 11.54 30.55 15.63
CA GLU A 98 12.22 31.44 16.56
C GLU A 98 11.26 32.51 17.11
N THR A 99 10.43 33.10 16.24
CA THR A 99 9.37 34.07 16.61
C THR A 99 8.30 33.41 17.49
N ALA A 100 8.01 32.13 17.25
CA ALA A 100 7.17 31.33 18.12
C ALA A 100 7.87 30.94 19.43
N ASN A 101 9.05 31.49 19.76
CA ASN A 101 9.89 31.24 20.93
C ASN A 101 10.44 29.81 21.03
N PHE A 102 10.86 29.21 19.90
CA PHE A 102 11.74 28.03 19.89
C PHE A 102 13.20 28.48 19.81
N SER A 103 13.65 29.21 20.84
CA SER A 103 14.90 29.97 20.78
C SER A 103 16.12 29.11 20.48
N GLY A 104 17.00 29.58 19.60
CA GLY A 104 18.23 28.90 19.20
C GLY A 104 18.06 27.87 18.09
N ILE A 105 16.85 27.73 17.51
CA ILE A 105 16.58 26.76 16.45
C ILE A 105 17.28 27.12 15.13
N LEU A 106 17.44 28.41 14.84
CA LEU A 106 18.18 28.90 13.67
C LEU A 106 19.64 28.42 13.64
N SER A 107 20.24 28.26 14.82
CA SER A 107 21.63 27.80 15.00
C SER A 107 21.75 26.33 15.36
N LEU A 108 20.62 25.60 15.43
CA LEU A 108 20.60 24.21 15.90
C LEU A 108 21.36 23.31 14.92
N ASN A 109 22.29 22.53 15.44
CA ASN A 109 23.01 21.52 14.67
C ASN A 109 22.92 20.16 15.37
N LEU A 110 22.11 19.27 14.80
CA LEU A 110 21.86 17.93 15.33
C LEU A 110 22.79 16.91 14.66
N THR A 111 23.71 16.31 15.44
CA THR A 111 24.73 15.38 14.92
C THR A 111 24.14 14.13 14.25
N ASN A 112 22.96 13.67 14.68
CA ASN A 112 22.34 12.43 14.24
C ASN A 112 20.85 12.60 13.88
N ALA A 113 20.47 13.72 13.27
CA ALA A 113 19.06 13.99 12.90
C ALA A 113 18.43 12.87 12.03
N ASN A 114 19.22 12.24 11.16
CA ASN A 114 18.78 11.15 10.29
C ASN A 114 18.44 9.84 11.03
N ARG A 115 18.77 9.72 12.33
CA ARG A 115 18.41 8.57 13.17
C ARG A 115 16.96 8.61 13.68
N SER A 116 16.29 9.74 13.51
CA SER A 116 14.90 9.96 13.93
C SER A 116 14.07 10.43 12.73
N LEU A 117 14.01 9.61 11.67
CA LEU A 117 13.14 9.87 10.54
C LEU A 117 11.68 10.02 11.03
N HIS A 118 10.94 10.96 10.45
CA HIS A 118 9.62 11.35 10.96
C HIS A 118 8.62 10.20 11.15
N ALA A 119 8.60 9.19 10.28
CA ALA A 119 7.75 8.01 10.49
C ALA A 119 8.10 7.28 11.81
N LEU A 120 9.39 6.99 12.03
CA LEU A 120 9.88 6.40 13.28
C LEU A 120 9.63 7.33 14.48
N ALA A 121 9.81 8.63 14.30
CA ALA A 121 9.54 9.61 15.35
C ALA A 121 8.05 9.66 15.71
N GLY A 122 7.15 9.57 14.73
CA GLY A 122 5.71 9.52 14.94
C GLY A 122 5.31 8.28 15.73
N GLN A 123 5.78 7.09 15.30
CA GLN A 123 5.56 5.86 16.07
C GLN A 123 6.09 5.97 17.50
N THR A 124 7.29 6.54 17.68
CA THR A 124 7.91 6.72 19.01
C THR A 124 7.06 7.62 19.92
N LEU A 125 6.58 8.76 19.39
CA LEU A 125 5.74 9.69 20.16
C LEU A 125 4.43 9.00 20.58
N LEU A 126 3.74 8.34 19.65
CA LEU A 126 2.49 7.64 19.95
C LEU A 126 2.68 6.53 21.00
N GLU A 127 3.71 5.70 20.87
CA GLU A 127 4.01 4.67 21.89
C GLU A 127 4.37 5.29 23.24
N SER A 128 5.05 6.44 23.26
CA SER A 128 5.36 7.16 24.50
C SER A 128 4.12 7.71 25.21
N TYR A 129 3.05 7.98 24.46
CA TYR A 129 1.73 8.38 24.99
C TYR A 129 0.83 7.19 25.32
N GLY A 130 1.31 5.96 25.16
CA GLY A 130 0.58 4.74 25.51
C GLY A 130 -0.30 4.18 24.40
N VAL A 131 -0.17 4.66 23.16
CA VAL A 131 -0.89 4.09 22.01
C VAL A 131 -0.36 2.69 21.71
N ASN A 132 -1.28 1.77 21.44
CA ASN A 132 -0.93 0.38 21.13
C ASN A 132 -0.13 0.23 19.82
N GLN A 133 0.58 -0.90 19.69
CA GLN A 133 1.48 -1.13 18.55
C GLN A 133 0.75 -1.38 17.22
N SER A 134 -0.47 -1.93 17.23
CA SER A 134 -1.24 -2.13 16.00
C SER A 134 -1.56 -0.80 15.31
N PHE A 135 -1.76 0.27 16.08
CA PHE A 135 -1.96 1.62 15.56
C PHE A 135 -0.62 2.34 15.28
N SER A 136 0.29 2.37 16.25
CA SER A 136 1.53 3.16 16.13
C SER A 136 2.44 2.68 15.00
N SER A 137 2.44 1.37 14.71
CA SER A 137 3.25 0.79 13.64
C SER A 137 2.79 1.17 12.24
N ILE A 138 1.49 1.44 12.04
CA ILE A 138 0.97 1.98 10.77
C ILE A 138 1.54 3.38 10.52
N VAL A 139 1.51 4.23 11.56
CA VAL A 139 2.13 5.57 11.52
C VAL A 139 3.66 5.44 11.30
N GLY A 140 4.31 4.44 11.87
CA GLY A 140 5.72 4.14 11.59
C GLY A 140 6.00 3.66 10.16
N GLY A 141 5.01 3.06 9.51
CA GLY A 141 5.11 2.37 8.22
C GLY A 141 4.67 3.18 7.00
N HIS A 142 3.98 4.31 7.16
CA HIS A 142 3.28 5.04 6.09
C HIS A 142 4.14 5.53 4.90
N HIS A 143 5.48 5.35 4.90
CA HIS A 143 6.33 5.49 3.70
C HIS A 143 6.59 4.15 2.98
N GLY A 144 5.81 3.12 3.28
CA GLY A 144 5.88 1.77 2.71
C GLY A 144 6.88 0.82 3.39
N LYS A 145 7.36 1.15 4.60
CA LYS A 145 8.21 0.24 5.38
C LYS A 145 8.02 0.44 6.90
N PRO A 146 7.37 -0.51 7.59
CA PRO A 146 7.31 -0.53 9.05
C PRO A 146 8.69 -0.66 9.71
N VAL A 147 8.77 -0.30 11.00
CA VAL A 147 10.01 -0.40 11.78
C VAL A 147 10.30 -1.88 12.10
N ASP A 148 11.46 -2.37 11.64
CA ASP A 148 11.85 -3.78 11.74
C ASP A 148 12.07 -4.29 13.18
N ASN A 149 12.29 -3.39 14.15
CA ASN A 149 12.62 -3.75 15.54
C ASN A 149 12.07 -2.72 16.54
N GLY A 150 11.11 -3.15 17.38
CA GLY A 150 10.51 -2.30 18.42
C GLY A 150 11.50 -1.77 19.46
N GLN A 151 12.69 -2.37 19.62
CA GLN A 151 13.73 -1.83 20.48
C GLN A 151 14.29 -0.49 19.96
N ILE A 152 14.29 -0.29 18.64
CA ILE A 152 14.69 0.98 18.04
C ILE A 152 13.74 2.07 18.52
N VAL A 153 12.43 1.82 18.44
CA VAL A 153 11.37 2.74 18.88
C VAL A 153 11.53 3.08 20.36
N ARG A 154 11.57 2.06 21.24
CA ARG A 154 11.67 2.25 22.70
C ARG A 154 12.91 3.04 23.16
N ASN A 155 13.99 3.01 22.38
CA ASN A 155 15.23 3.69 22.72
C ASN A 155 15.36 5.09 22.12
N GLN A 156 14.47 5.51 21.21
CA GLN A 156 14.60 6.78 20.50
C GLN A 156 14.67 7.99 21.44
N LEU A 157 13.68 8.19 22.32
CA LEU A 157 13.65 9.36 23.21
C LEU A 157 14.83 9.40 24.18
N LYS A 158 15.38 8.24 24.56
CA LYS A 158 16.58 8.13 25.41
C LYS A 158 17.88 8.39 24.64
N SER A 159 17.94 7.97 23.38
CA SER A 159 19.17 7.98 22.58
C SER A 159 19.33 9.28 21.80
N TYR A 160 18.22 9.93 21.46
CA TYR A 160 18.17 11.12 20.60
C TYR A 160 17.17 12.19 21.10
N PRO A 161 17.14 12.56 22.39
CA PRO A 161 16.14 13.51 22.91
C PRO A 161 16.16 14.87 22.18
N ALA A 162 17.35 15.40 21.86
CA ALA A 162 17.48 16.65 21.11
C ALA A 162 16.88 16.59 19.69
N ASN A 163 16.78 15.40 19.07
CA ASN A 163 16.11 15.28 17.77
C ASN A 163 14.60 15.57 17.88
N TYR A 164 13.98 15.29 19.01
CA TYR A 164 12.55 15.51 19.25
C TYR A 164 12.32 16.91 19.81
N PHE A 165 13.11 17.28 20.82
CA PHE A 165 12.82 18.39 21.72
C PHE A 165 13.83 19.54 21.64
N GLN A 166 14.75 19.52 20.65
CA GLN A 166 15.86 20.46 20.46
C GLN A 166 16.92 20.44 21.56
N GLU A 167 16.54 20.15 22.80
CA GLU A 167 17.38 20.13 24.00
C GLU A 167 17.26 18.77 24.70
N GLU A 168 18.36 18.29 25.27
CA GLU A 168 18.40 16.96 25.91
C GLU A 168 17.77 16.96 27.31
N LYS A 169 17.85 18.07 28.03
CA LYS A 169 17.37 18.16 29.42
C LYS A 169 15.88 18.42 29.46
N GLU A 170 15.13 17.50 30.06
CA GLU A 170 13.67 17.61 30.26
C GLU A 170 13.26 18.87 31.06
N THR A 171 14.13 19.38 31.94
CA THR A 171 13.89 20.62 32.69
C THR A 171 14.09 21.89 31.87
N HIS A 172 14.58 21.79 30.63
CA HIS A 172 14.84 22.95 29.79
C HIS A 172 13.52 23.50 29.22
N PRO A 173 13.25 24.83 29.28
CA PRO A 173 11.98 25.39 28.80
C PRO A 173 11.64 25.06 27.34
N ILE A 174 12.66 25.02 26.46
CA ILE A 174 12.46 24.64 25.05
C ILE A 174 12.05 23.17 24.91
N HIS A 175 12.63 22.28 25.72
CA HIS A 175 12.26 20.87 25.71
C HIS A 175 10.78 20.68 26.07
N GLN A 176 10.37 21.27 27.20
CA GLN A 176 8.99 21.22 27.70
C GLN A 176 8.00 21.82 26.72
N LYS A 177 8.43 22.82 25.95
CA LYS A 177 7.59 23.44 24.92
C LYS A 177 7.35 22.53 23.73
N TRP A 178 8.39 21.85 23.23
CA TRP A 178 8.22 20.84 22.19
C TRP A 178 7.27 19.73 22.65
N GLU A 179 7.50 19.21 23.86
CA GLU A 179 6.65 18.20 24.48
C GLU A 179 5.19 18.68 24.60
N LEU A 180 4.97 19.92 25.07
CA LEU A 180 3.64 20.52 25.16
C LEU A 180 2.95 20.57 23.80
N CYS A 181 3.62 21.07 22.75
CA CYS A 181 3.02 21.14 21.42
C CYS A 181 2.73 19.75 20.84
N GLN A 182 3.61 18.76 21.07
CA GLN A 182 3.40 17.39 20.61
C GLN A 182 2.22 16.74 21.34
N LYS A 183 2.11 16.97 22.64
CA LYS A 183 1.00 16.50 23.46
C LYS A 183 -0.31 17.19 23.09
N GLU A 184 -0.29 18.48 22.75
CA GLU A 184 -1.46 19.24 22.28
C GLU A 184 -2.02 18.66 20.97
N ILE A 185 -1.17 18.34 19.97
CA ILE A 185 -1.63 17.66 18.74
C ILE A 185 -2.22 16.29 19.06
N PHE A 186 -1.56 15.52 19.93
CA PHE A 186 -2.08 14.23 20.36
C PHE A 186 -3.44 14.36 21.06
N ASP A 187 -3.59 15.24 22.04
CA ASP A 187 -4.88 15.38 22.73
C ASP A 187 -5.98 15.93 21.80
N THR A 188 -5.62 16.79 20.85
CA THR A 188 -6.53 17.29 19.82
C THR A 188 -7.06 16.17 18.93
N GLY A 189 -6.20 15.24 18.49
CA GLY A 189 -6.61 14.12 17.66
C GLY A 189 -7.59 13.19 18.37
N LEU A 190 -7.28 12.82 19.62
CA LEU A 190 -8.16 12.00 20.45
C LEU A 190 -9.54 12.64 20.62
N ALA A 191 -9.57 13.90 21.08
CA ALA A 191 -10.81 14.63 21.31
C ALA A 191 -11.64 14.79 20.03
N LYS A 192 -10.98 15.09 18.89
CA LYS A 192 -11.65 15.31 17.61
C LYS A 192 -12.34 14.06 17.07
N PHE A 193 -11.75 12.89 17.26
CA PHE A 193 -12.28 11.62 16.76
C PHE A 193 -12.93 10.75 17.84
N GLY A 194 -13.23 11.33 19.00
CA GLY A 194 -14.06 10.69 20.03
C GLY A 194 -13.36 9.60 20.84
N PHE A 195 -12.04 9.68 21.00
CA PHE A 195 -11.28 8.78 21.88
C PHE A 195 -10.98 9.49 23.22
N GLU A 196 -11.30 8.84 24.33
CA GLU A 196 -11.09 9.40 25.67
C GLU A 196 -9.60 9.53 26.00
N ASP A 197 -8.83 8.47 25.69
CA ASP A 197 -7.39 8.40 25.92
C ASP A 197 -6.71 7.43 24.93
N ALA A 198 -5.41 7.20 25.11
CA ALA A 198 -4.64 6.27 24.29
C ALA A 198 -5.11 4.81 24.40
N GLN A 199 -5.70 4.41 25.54
CA GLN A 199 -6.18 3.05 25.79
C GLN A 199 -7.55 2.81 25.14
N ALA A 200 -8.30 3.86 24.85
CA ALA A 200 -9.55 3.79 24.07
C ALA A 200 -9.30 3.43 22.60
N ILE A 201 -8.07 3.56 22.09
CA ILE A 201 -7.72 3.11 20.73
C ILE A 201 -7.67 1.57 20.72
N PRO A 202 -8.53 0.89 19.94
CA PRO A 202 -8.59 -0.56 19.91
C PRO A 202 -7.31 -1.18 19.35
N GLU A 203 -6.98 -2.38 19.84
CA GLU A 203 -5.99 -3.25 19.20
C GLU A 203 -6.65 -4.06 18.09
N PHE A 204 -5.93 -4.26 16.99
CA PHE A 204 -6.39 -5.02 15.85
C PHE A 204 -5.27 -5.88 15.25
N SER A 205 -5.66 -6.86 14.46
CA SER A 205 -4.77 -7.87 13.88
C SER A 205 -3.84 -7.27 12.83
N GLN A 206 -2.72 -7.95 12.59
CA GLN A 206 -1.76 -7.56 11.56
C GLN A 206 -2.39 -7.47 10.16
N GLY A 207 -3.42 -8.28 9.88
CA GLY A 207 -4.14 -8.21 8.60
C GLY A 207 -4.84 -6.86 8.42
N ILE A 208 -5.49 -6.37 9.47
CA ILE A 208 -6.13 -5.05 9.49
C ILE A 208 -5.08 -3.94 9.43
N CYS A 209 -3.93 -4.09 10.11
CA CYS A 209 -2.83 -3.14 10.00
C CYS A 209 -2.42 -2.90 8.54
N VAL A 210 -2.28 -3.96 7.74
CA VAL A 210 -1.88 -3.84 6.31
C VAL A 210 -2.93 -3.11 5.48
N ILE A 211 -4.22 -3.37 5.71
CA ILE A 211 -5.32 -2.69 5.00
C ILE A 211 -5.33 -1.20 5.36
N LEU A 212 -5.26 -0.89 6.66
CA LEU A 212 -5.26 0.48 7.15
C LEU A 212 -4.00 1.26 6.73
N GLU A 213 -2.84 0.60 6.66
CA GLU A 213 -1.61 1.20 6.15
C GLU A 213 -1.74 1.56 4.67
N GLY A 214 -2.29 0.66 3.84
CA GLY A 214 -2.57 0.96 2.43
C GLY A 214 -3.54 2.14 2.25
N LEU A 215 -4.61 2.16 3.05
CA LEU A 215 -5.58 3.25 3.04
C LEU A 215 -4.94 4.59 3.47
N LEU A 216 -4.10 4.56 4.51
CA LEU A 216 -3.40 5.75 5.00
C LEU A 216 -2.42 6.30 3.96
N ILE A 217 -1.63 5.43 3.33
CA ILE A 217 -0.70 5.82 2.26
C ILE A 217 -1.46 6.50 1.12
N MET A 218 -2.60 5.94 0.72
CA MET A 218 -3.44 6.52 -0.32
C MET A 218 -3.99 7.88 0.08
N ALA A 219 -4.48 8.03 1.32
CA ALA A 219 -4.97 9.30 1.84
C ALA A 219 -3.88 10.37 1.86
N ASP A 220 -2.68 10.04 2.35
CA ASP A 220 -1.53 10.94 2.33
C ASP A 220 -1.19 11.33 0.89
N TRP A 221 -1.08 10.39 -0.05
CA TRP A 221 -0.77 10.73 -1.45
C TRP A 221 -1.79 11.69 -2.09
N ILE A 222 -3.08 11.54 -1.78
CA ILE A 222 -4.14 12.42 -2.28
C ILE A 222 -4.03 13.80 -1.62
N ALA A 223 -4.00 13.86 -0.28
CA ALA A 223 -3.81 15.10 0.49
C ALA A 223 -2.49 15.80 0.16
N SER A 224 -1.53 15.03 -0.35
CA SER A 224 -0.21 15.50 -0.71
C SER A 224 -0.11 16.12 -2.10
N ASN A 225 -1.11 15.92 -2.96
CA ASN A 225 -1.08 16.41 -4.32
C ASN A 225 -1.44 17.90 -4.39
N GLU A 226 -0.48 18.74 -4.77
CA GLU A 226 -0.67 20.21 -4.83
C GLU A 226 -1.72 20.67 -5.85
N ALA A 227 -2.11 19.83 -6.82
CA ALA A 227 -3.21 20.12 -7.72
C ALA A 227 -4.58 19.99 -7.06
N TYR A 228 -4.68 19.19 -5.99
CA TYR A 228 -5.92 18.97 -5.23
C TYR A 228 -5.91 19.78 -3.94
N PHE A 229 -4.78 19.77 -3.23
CA PHE A 229 -4.55 20.41 -1.95
C PHE A 229 -3.35 21.37 -2.08
N PRO A 230 -3.57 22.58 -2.66
CA PRO A 230 -2.47 23.51 -2.95
C PRO A 230 -1.80 24.00 -1.66
N LEU A 231 -0.52 24.34 -1.79
CA LEU A 231 0.23 25.03 -0.75
C LEU A 231 -0.22 26.50 -0.65
N ILE A 232 0.05 27.12 0.49
CA ILE A 232 -0.21 28.54 0.71
C ILE A 232 1.07 29.35 0.62
N ASP A 233 0.93 30.65 0.43
CA ASP A 233 2.06 31.58 0.47
C ASP A 233 2.76 31.52 1.85
N LEU A 234 4.07 31.69 1.88
CA LEU A 234 4.84 31.64 3.12
C LEU A 234 4.38 32.70 4.14
N ASP A 235 3.87 33.83 3.68
CA ASP A 235 3.38 34.90 4.55
C ASP A 235 1.97 34.61 5.12
N ASP A 236 1.26 33.61 4.60
CA ASP A 236 -0.01 33.12 5.16
C ASP A 236 0.26 32.05 6.23
N ASP A 237 -0.43 32.13 7.37
CA ASP A 237 -0.33 31.17 8.47
C ASP A 237 -1.43 30.09 8.42
N GLY A 238 -2.27 30.11 7.38
CA GLY A 238 -3.35 29.16 7.14
C GLY A 238 -4.59 29.40 8.01
N SER A 239 -4.59 30.41 8.89
CA SER A 239 -5.71 30.69 9.82
C SER A 239 -7.02 31.07 9.11
N THR A 240 -6.93 31.50 7.86
CA THR A 240 -8.09 31.92 7.04
C THR A 240 -8.56 30.84 6.06
N LEU A 241 -7.90 29.67 6.03
CA LEU A 241 -8.30 28.58 5.14
C LEU A 241 -9.67 28.05 5.55
N ASN A 242 -10.59 28.00 4.57
CA ASN A 242 -11.85 27.31 4.75
C ASN A 242 -11.63 25.81 4.52
N GLN A 243 -11.65 25.05 5.62
CA GLN A 243 -11.40 23.60 5.59
C GLN A 243 -12.42 22.84 4.75
N GLU A 244 -13.69 23.18 4.85
CA GLU A 244 -14.77 22.49 4.12
C GLU A 244 -14.60 22.69 2.62
N ALA A 245 -14.40 23.94 2.18
CA ALA A 245 -14.18 24.25 0.76
C ALA A 245 -12.90 23.60 0.22
N ARG A 246 -11.83 23.58 1.02
CA ARG A 246 -10.56 22.92 0.65
C ARG A 246 -10.74 21.42 0.45
N LEU A 247 -11.40 20.75 1.39
CA LEU A 247 -11.71 19.33 1.30
C LEU A 247 -12.59 19.03 0.09
N GLU A 248 -13.68 19.79 -0.08
CA GLU A 248 -14.64 19.59 -1.17
C GLU A 248 -13.97 19.73 -2.53
N ASN A 249 -13.21 20.81 -2.73
CA ASN A 249 -12.50 21.06 -3.99
C ASN A 249 -11.42 20.00 -4.26
N GLY A 250 -10.59 19.68 -3.26
CA GLY A 250 -9.52 18.70 -3.40
C GLY A 250 -10.06 17.29 -3.66
N PHE A 251 -11.10 16.87 -2.93
CA PHE A 251 -11.69 15.56 -3.12
C PHE A 251 -12.47 15.46 -4.44
N LYS A 252 -13.25 16.48 -4.85
CA LYS A 252 -13.90 16.48 -6.19
C LYS A 252 -12.90 16.46 -7.35
N ALA A 253 -11.74 17.10 -7.18
CA ALA A 253 -10.69 17.06 -8.17
C ALA A 253 -10.11 15.64 -8.34
N TRP A 254 -10.04 14.85 -7.26
CA TRP A 254 -9.55 13.47 -7.28
C TRP A 254 -10.63 12.40 -7.58
N PHE A 255 -11.81 12.54 -7.01
CA PHE A 255 -12.88 11.53 -7.03
C PHE A 255 -13.57 11.50 -8.39
N LYS A 256 -13.28 10.46 -9.18
CA LYS A 256 -13.76 10.33 -10.57
C LYS A 256 -14.66 9.13 -10.84
N THR A 257 -14.61 8.10 -9.98
CA THR A 257 -15.40 6.88 -10.13
C THR A 257 -16.08 6.51 -8.82
N ARG A 258 -17.21 5.81 -8.92
CA ARG A 258 -17.94 5.28 -7.77
C ARG A 258 -17.79 3.77 -7.73
N LEU A 259 -17.77 3.21 -6.53
CA LEU A 259 -17.69 1.76 -6.33
C LEU A 259 -18.82 1.05 -7.05
N TRP A 260 -18.46 0.03 -7.82
CA TRP A 260 -19.43 -0.90 -8.37
C TRP A 260 -20.19 -1.62 -7.24
N GLN A 261 -21.52 -1.59 -7.32
CA GLN A 261 -22.40 -2.35 -6.45
C GLN A 261 -23.06 -3.48 -7.26
N PRO A 262 -22.75 -4.75 -6.97
CA PRO A 262 -23.35 -5.89 -7.67
C PRO A 262 -24.82 -6.08 -7.27
N GLU A 263 -25.64 -6.51 -8.23
CA GLU A 263 -27.09 -6.72 -8.02
C GLU A 263 -27.38 -7.99 -7.20
N PRO A 264 -28.48 -8.03 -6.41
CA PRO A 264 -28.78 -9.15 -5.51
C PRO A 264 -29.39 -10.40 -6.16
N ASN A 265 -30.02 -10.28 -7.33
CA ASN A 265 -30.78 -11.36 -7.96
C ASN A 265 -30.12 -11.82 -9.26
N PHE A 266 -29.54 -13.03 -9.24
CA PHE A 266 -28.89 -13.63 -10.40
C PHE A 266 -29.68 -14.85 -10.88
N ASP A 267 -30.64 -14.68 -11.77
CA ASP A 267 -30.99 -15.81 -12.65
C ASP A 267 -29.78 -16.01 -13.58
N VAL A 268 -29.06 -17.13 -13.39
CA VAL A 268 -27.84 -17.41 -14.16
C VAL A 268 -28.12 -17.44 -15.67
N THR A 269 -29.29 -17.90 -16.11
CA THR A 269 -29.64 -17.94 -17.53
C THR A 269 -29.86 -16.54 -18.08
N GLU A 270 -30.58 -15.69 -17.34
CA GLU A 270 -30.80 -14.30 -17.75
C GLU A 270 -29.49 -13.51 -17.73
N LEU A 271 -28.66 -13.70 -16.70
CA LEU A 271 -27.37 -13.03 -16.57
C LEU A 271 -26.44 -13.38 -17.74
N TYR A 272 -26.33 -14.66 -18.11
CA TYR A 272 -25.51 -15.06 -19.26
C TYR A 272 -26.04 -14.50 -20.59
N LYS A 273 -27.36 -14.47 -20.77
CA LYS A 273 -27.97 -13.83 -21.95
C LYS A 273 -27.68 -12.34 -22.00
N LYS A 274 -27.75 -11.66 -20.85
CA LYS A 274 -27.51 -10.22 -20.71
C LYS A 274 -26.05 -9.86 -20.98
N ARG A 275 -25.11 -10.55 -20.32
CA ARG A 275 -23.66 -10.27 -20.41
C ARG A 275 -23.02 -10.75 -21.71
N PHE A 276 -23.49 -11.86 -22.27
CA PHE A 276 -22.77 -12.55 -23.36
C PHE A 276 -23.66 -13.00 -24.53
N SER A 277 -24.97 -12.72 -24.50
CA SER A 277 -25.91 -13.11 -25.57
C SER A 277 -26.01 -14.63 -25.83
N PHE A 278 -25.72 -15.47 -24.83
CA PHE A 278 -25.89 -16.93 -24.92
C PHE A 278 -26.39 -17.54 -23.60
N ALA A 279 -26.90 -18.78 -23.64
CA ALA A 279 -27.31 -19.53 -22.45
C ALA A 279 -26.12 -20.26 -21.80
N PRO A 280 -26.07 -20.36 -20.46
CA PRO A 280 -24.93 -20.93 -19.77
C PRO A 280 -24.72 -22.40 -20.15
N ARG A 281 -23.45 -22.82 -20.16
CA ARG A 281 -23.03 -24.21 -20.36
C ARG A 281 -23.00 -24.93 -19.01
N ASP A 282 -22.98 -26.26 -19.03
CA ASP A 282 -22.96 -27.11 -17.82
C ASP A 282 -21.91 -26.69 -16.77
N VAL A 283 -20.68 -26.37 -17.19
CA VAL A 283 -19.62 -25.91 -16.26
C VAL A 283 -19.92 -24.54 -15.64
N GLN A 284 -20.60 -23.66 -16.38
CA GLN A 284 -20.97 -22.32 -15.95
C GLN A 284 -22.13 -22.38 -14.94
N GLU A 285 -23.17 -23.16 -15.24
CA GLU A 285 -24.29 -23.39 -14.31
C GLU A 285 -23.83 -24.03 -13.00
N LYS A 286 -22.95 -25.04 -13.07
CA LYS A 286 -22.40 -25.71 -11.89
C LYS A 286 -21.60 -24.76 -11.01
N LEU A 287 -20.79 -23.87 -11.60
CA LEU A 287 -20.04 -22.87 -10.86
C LEU A 287 -20.98 -21.90 -10.14
N SER A 288 -21.97 -21.36 -10.86
CA SER A 288 -22.94 -20.43 -10.26
C SER A 288 -23.74 -21.07 -9.13
N THR A 289 -24.19 -22.32 -9.34
CA THR A 289 -24.90 -23.10 -8.30
C THR A 289 -24.01 -23.36 -7.08
N ALA A 290 -22.72 -23.65 -7.29
CA ALA A 290 -21.79 -23.87 -6.17
C ALA A 290 -21.55 -22.59 -5.35
N ILE A 291 -21.46 -21.43 -6.02
CA ILE A 291 -21.34 -20.13 -5.34
C ILE A 291 -22.63 -19.81 -4.58
N GLU A 292 -23.79 -19.99 -5.22
CA GLU A 292 -25.11 -19.74 -4.63
C GLU A 292 -25.35 -20.58 -3.37
N ASN A 293 -24.99 -21.86 -3.38
CA ASN A 293 -25.13 -22.74 -2.21
C ASN A 293 -24.08 -22.50 -1.12
N SER A 294 -23.05 -21.69 -1.38
CA SER A 294 -22.02 -21.37 -0.40
C SER A 294 -22.37 -20.12 0.42
N SER A 295 -22.47 -20.23 1.74
CA SER A 295 -22.73 -19.09 2.62
C SER A 295 -21.52 -18.15 2.76
N GLN A 296 -20.31 -18.70 2.78
CA GLN A 296 -19.06 -17.94 2.85
C GLN A 296 -18.08 -18.51 1.81
N PRO A 297 -18.16 -18.03 0.55
CA PRO A 297 -17.28 -18.52 -0.49
C PRO A 297 -15.83 -18.12 -0.21
N GLY A 298 -14.94 -19.12 -0.19
CA GLY A 298 -13.50 -18.95 -0.09
C GLY A 298 -12.83 -19.09 -1.47
N ILE A 299 -11.93 -20.06 -1.60
CA ILE A 299 -11.24 -20.34 -2.87
C ILE A 299 -12.08 -21.34 -3.68
N ILE A 300 -12.32 -21.02 -4.95
CA ILE A 300 -12.99 -21.90 -5.91
C ILE A 300 -12.00 -22.30 -7.01
N ILE A 301 -11.94 -23.60 -7.32
CA ILE A 301 -11.06 -24.15 -8.36
C ILE A 301 -11.94 -24.79 -9.43
N VAL A 302 -11.84 -24.32 -10.67
CA VAL A 302 -12.63 -24.80 -11.81
C VAL A 302 -11.74 -25.60 -12.75
N GLU A 303 -11.94 -26.92 -12.80
CA GLU A 303 -11.22 -27.82 -13.70
C GLU A 303 -12.13 -28.22 -14.86
N ALA A 304 -11.83 -27.73 -16.07
CA ALA A 304 -12.59 -28.07 -17.26
C ALA A 304 -11.73 -27.94 -18.55
N PRO A 305 -12.07 -28.66 -19.64
CA PRO A 305 -11.36 -28.59 -20.92
C PRO A 305 -11.25 -27.17 -21.50
N MET A 306 -10.35 -26.95 -22.46
CA MET A 306 -10.27 -25.68 -23.19
C MET A 306 -11.52 -25.46 -24.05
N GLY A 307 -11.88 -24.20 -24.30
CA GLY A 307 -13.03 -23.84 -25.15
C GLY A 307 -14.41 -23.92 -24.51
N VAL A 308 -14.53 -24.45 -23.28
CA VAL A 308 -15.82 -24.61 -22.58
C VAL A 308 -16.38 -23.33 -21.94
N GLY A 309 -15.68 -22.19 -22.05
CA GLY A 309 -16.19 -20.90 -21.55
C GLY A 309 -15.84 -20.59 -20.08
N LYS A 310 -14.65 -21.00 -19.63
CA LYS A 310 -14.16 -20.75 -18.26
C LYS A 310 -14.00 -19.26 -17.94
N THR A 311 -13.72 -18.43 -18.94
CA THR A 311 -13.58 -16.98 -18.74
C THR A 311 -14.92 -16.36 -18.37
N GLU A 312 -15.99 -16.65 -19.11
CA GLU A 312 -17.34 -16.16 -18.77
C GLU A 312 -17.85 -16.79 -17.46
N ALA A 313 -17.45 -18.02 -17.15
CA ALA A 313 -17.69 -18.62 -15.83
C ALA A 313 -17.07 -17.77 -14.72
N ALA A 314 -15.82 -17.34 -14.89
CA ALA A 314 -15.13 -16.50 -13.92
C ALA A 314 -15.75 -15.09 -13.80
N LEU A 315 -16.18 -14.47 -14.91
CA LEU A 315 -16.79 -13.12 -14.88
C LEU A 315 -18.14 -13.12 -14.18
N VAL A 316 -19.00 -14.11 -14.44
CA VAL A 316 -20.25 -14.26 -13.67
C VAL A 316 -19.97 -14.57 -12.20
N ALA A 317 -18.96 -15.41 -11.92
CA ALA A 317 -18.55 -15.68 -10.55
C ALA A 317 -18.09 -14.41 -9.82
N VAL A 318 -17.46 -13.45 -10.51
CA VAL A 318 -17.10 -12.14 -9.92
C VAL A 318 -18.33 -11.41 -9.44
N GLU A 319 -19.40 -11.31 -10.25
CA GLU A 319 -20.67 -10.67 -9.84
C GLU A 319 -21.28 -11.34 -8.60
N GLN A 320 -21.37 -12.68 -8.59
CA GLN A 320 -21.95 -13.43 -7.49
C GLN A 320 -21.11 -13.37 -6.20
N LEU A 321 -19.78 -13.46 -6.33
CA LEU A 321 -18.85 -13.38 -5.20
C LEU A 321 -18.80 -11.96 -4.65
N ALA A 322 -18.74 -10.95 -5.51
CA ALA A 322 -18.79 -9.53 -5.14
C ALA A 322 -20.03 -9.24 -4.30
N PHE A 323 -21.21 -9.70 -4.74
CA PHE A 323 -22.45 -9.55 -4.00
C PHE A 323 -22.40 -10.24 -2.64
N LYS A 324 -22.04 -11.53 -2.60
CA LYS A 324 -22.02 -12.30 -1.35
C LYS A 324 -21.01 -11.82 -0.32
N THR A 325 -19.93 -11.19 -0.78
CA THR A 325 -18.85 -10.77 0.08
C THR A 325 -18.76 -9.25 0.22
N GLY A 326 -19.64 -8.47 -0.42
CA GLY A 326 -19.57 -7.01 -0.39
C GLY A 326 -18.27 -6.44 -0.99
N ARG A 327 -17.72 -7.09 -2.03
CA ARG A 327 -16.55 -6.60 -2.78
C ARG A 327 -17.04 -5.81 -4.00
N SER A 328 -16.24 -4.86 -4.47
CA SER A 328 -16.62 -3.92 -5.54
C SER A 328 -15.65 -3.88 -6.72
N GLY A 329 -14.78 -4.88 -6.85
CA GLY A 329 -13.72 -4.87 -7.85
C GLY A 329 -13.20 -6.26 -8.22
N MET A 330 -12.34 -6.30 -9.23
CA MET A 330 -11.78 -7.53 -9.79
C MET A 330 -10.32 -7.35 -10.20
N PHE A 331 -9.49 -8.33 -9.85
CA PHE A 331 -8.18 -8.54 -10.47
C PHE A 331 -8.18 -9.81 -11.32
N PHE A 332 -8.06 -9.65 -12.64
CA PHE A 332 -7.98 -10.73 -13.61
C PHE A 332 -6.51 -11.02 -13.98
N GLY A 333 -5.90 -11.97 -13.27
CA GLY A 333 -4.49 -12.34 -13.45
C GLY A 333 -4.25 -13.27 -14.63
N LEU A 334 -3.36 -12.89 -15.55
CA LEU A 334 -3.10 -13.66 -16.79
C LEU A 334 -1.63 -14.06 -16.98
N PRO A 335 -1.41 -15.23 -17.61
CA PRO A 335 -0.07 -15.79 -17.75
C PRO A 335 0.74 -15.09 -18.83
N THR A 336 0.20 -14.25 -19.73
CA THR A 336 0.97 -13.53 -20.78
C THR A 336 0.33 -12.18 -21.17
N GLN A 337 1.11 -11.29 -21.80
CA GLN A 337 0.61 -10.03 -22.39
C GLN A 337 -0.38 -10.28 -23.54
N ALA A 338 -0.10 -11.23 -24.44
CA ALA A 338 -0.99 -11.55 -25.57
C ALA A 338 -2.35 -12.08 -25.12
N THR A 339 -2.38 -12.89 -24.06
CA THR A 339 -3.63 -13.34 -23.44
C THR A 339 -4.35 -12.22 -22.70
N SER A 340 -3.62 -11.22 -22.19
CA SER A 340 -4.20 -10.05 -21.54
C SER A 340 -4.90 -9.14 -22.52
N ASN A 341 -4.31 -8.88 -23.69
CA ASN A 341 -5.00 -8.13 -24.75
C ASN A 341 -6.27 -8.85 -25.24
N GLY A 342 -6.21 -10.18 -25.45
CA GLY A 342 -7.38 -10.94 -25.90
C GLY A 342 -8.50 -11.09 -24.86
N ILE A 343 -8.18 -11.03 -23.57
CA ILE A 343 -9.18 -11.07 -22.49
C ILE A 343 -9.65 -9.67 -22.12
N PHE A 344 -8.81 -8.65 -22.29
CA PHE A 344 -9.16 -7.26 -22.03
C PHE A 344 -10.44 -6.86 -22.76
N SER A 345 -10.53 -7.13 -24.07
CA SER A 345 -11.75 -6.86 -24.85
C SER A 345 -12.99 -7.52 -24.24
N ARG A 346 -12.87 -8.76 -23.80
CA ARG A 346 -13.98 -9.53 -23.19
C ARG A 346 -14.38 -8.99 -21.82
N VAL A 347 -13.40 -8.55 -21.03
CA VAL A 347 -13.63 -7.89 -19.74
C VAL A 347 -14.25 -6.51 -19.97
N ASN A 348 -13.79 -5.78 -20.98
CA ASN A 348 -14.33 -4.47 -21.35
C ASN A 348 -15.81 -4.59 -21.77
N THR A 349 -16.14 -5.48 -22.71
CA THR A 349 -17.54 -5.72 -23.10
C THR A 349 -18.42 -6.16 -21.93
N TRP A 350 -17.89 -7.02 -21.05
CA TRP A 350 -18.62 -7.42 -19.84
C TRP A 350 -18.85 -6.22 -18.91
N LEU A 351 -17.83 -5.39 -18.68
CA LEU A 351 -17.94 -4.23 -17.81
C LEU A 351 -18.84 -3.14 -18.41
N GLU A 352 -18.80 -2.91 -19.72
CA GLU A 352 -19.74 -2.03 -20.44
C GLU A 352 -21.19 -2.44 -20.15
N SER A 353 -21.49 -3.75 -20.17
CA SER A 353 -22.84 -4.23 -19.84
C SER A 353 -23.23 -4.03 -18.37
N ILE A 354 -22.25 -3.89 -17.46
CA ILE A 354 -22.48 -3.57 -16.04
C ILE A 354 -22.66 -2.06 -15.85
N THR A 355 -21.88 -1.24 -16.55
CA THR A 355 -21.97 0.23 -16.46
C THR A 355 -23.28 0.73 -17.06
N GLU A 356 -23.74 0.13 -18.17
CA GLU A 356 -25.06 0.42 -18.75
C GLU A 356 -26.21 0.16 -17.78
N ASP A 357 -26.16 -0.95 -17.04
CA ASP A 357 -27.18 -1.33 -16.06
C ASP A 357 -27.22 -0.40 -14.84
N SER A 358 -26.04 -0.08 -14.33
CA SER A 358 -25.92 0.71 -13.11
C SER A 358 -26.04 2.21 -13.35
N HIS A 359 -25.98 2.66 -14.61
CA HIS A 359 -25.78 4.06 -15.00
C HIS A 359 -24.61 4.71 -14.25
N GLN A 360 -23.59 3.93 -13.91
CA GLN A 360 -22.42 4.40 -13.18
C GLN A 360 -21.16 4.15 -13.98
N ASN A 361 -20.28 5.16 -14.00
CA ASN A 361 -18.99 5.02 -14.64
C ASN A 361 -18.06 4.16 -13.78
N GLN A 362 -17.49 3.10 -14.38
CA GLN A 362 -16.52 2.21 -13.74
C GLN A 362 -15.17 2.35 -14.40
N SER A 363 -14.09 2.32 -13.60
CA SER A 363 -12.75 2.40 -14.17
C SER A 363 -12.18 1.00 -14.43
N LEU A 364 -11.67 0.82 -15.65
CA LEU A 364 -11.00 -0.41 -16.09
C LEU A 364 -9.56 -0.12 -16.45
N LYS A 365 -8.65 -0.90 -15.86
CA LYS A 365 -7.22 -0.75 -16.10
C LYS A 365 -6.57 -2.00 -16.68
N LEU A 366 -5.79 -1.78 -17.73
CA LEU A 366 -4.87 -2.77 -18.29
C LEU A 366 -3.47 -2.54 -17.70
N LEU A 367 -2.99 -3.46 -16.87
CA LEU A 367 -1.68 -3.38 -16.23
C LEU A 367 -0.67 -4.26 -16.95
N HIS A 368 0.10 -3.66 -17.86
CA HIS A 368 1.35 -4.21 -18.38
C HIS A 368 2.25 -3.15 -19.03
N GLY A 369 3.53 -3.47 -19.20
CA GLY A 369 4.55 -2.54 -19.72
C GLY A 369 4.36 -2.01 -21.16
N LYS A 370 3.27 -2.39 -21.83
CA LYS A 370 2.86 -1.95 -23.18
C LYS A 370 1.37 -1.60 -23.26
N ALA A 371 0.70 -1.36 -22.12
CA ALA A 371 -0.74 -1.10 -22.10
C ALA A 371 -1.12 0.12 -22.96
N THR A 372 -0.28 1.15 -22.98
CA THR A 372 -0.41 2.37 -23.82
C THR A 372 -0.13 2.14 -25.32
N LEU A 373 -0.09 0.88 -25.77
CA LEU A 373 0.01 0.51 -27.20
C LEU A 373 -1.17 -0.39 -27.60
N ASN A 374 -2.11 -0.62 -26.69
CA ASN A 374 -3.34 -1.32 -26.97
C ASN A 374 -4.36 -0.26 -27.39
N ASP A 375 -4.70 -0.24 -28.68
CA ASP A 375 -5.64 0.74 -29.25
C ASP A 375 -7.00 0.72 -28.54
N GLU A 376 -7.48 -0.45 -28.08
CA GLU A 376 -8.75 -0.57 -27.34
C GLU A 376 -8.65 0.12 -25.96
N PHE A 377 -7.53 -0.04 -25.26
CA PHE A 377 -7.28 0.64 -23.98
C PHE A 377 -7.01 2.14 -24.14
N ASP A 378 -6.22 2.54 -25.14
CA ASP A 378 -5.92 3.95 -25.44
C ASP A 378 -7.17 4.73 -25.88
N ASN A 379 -8.16 4.04 -26.46
CA ASN A 379 -9.45 4.62 -26.85
C ASN A 379 -10.49 4.65 -25.72
N ILE A 380 -10.23 4.04 -24.55
CA ILE A 380 -11.09 4.22 -23.37
C ILE A 380 -10.99 5.68 -22.93
N SER A 381 -12.15 6.31 -22.76
CA SER A 381 -12.23 7.71 -22.38
C SER A 381 -11.58 7.93 -21.01
N LYS A 382 -10.73 8.96 -20.93
CA LYS A 382 -10.14 9.37 -19.66
C LYS A 382 -11.20 10.06 -18.83
N ALA A 383 -11.25 9.78 -17.52
CA ALA A 383 -12.11 10.47 -16.59
C ALA A 383 -11.60 11.90 -16.31
N GLN A 384 -11.56 12.76 -17.34
CA GLN A 384 -11.17 14.16 -17.21
C GLN A 384 -12.40 15.02 -16.95
N GLY A 385 -12.42 15.67 -15.78
CA GLY A 385 -13.16 16.92 -15.56
C GLY A 385 -14.64 16.93 -15.93
N ILE A 386 -15.32 15.78 -15.95
CA ILE A 386 -16.76 15.72 -16.20
C ILE A 386 -17.43 16.27 -14.94
N GLU A 387 -18.04 17.44 -15.05
CA GLU A 387 -19.04 17.89 -14.07
C GLU A 387 -19.97 16.71 -13.83
N ILE A 388 -20.11 16.29 -12.58
CA ILE A 388 -20.86 15.09 -12.16
C ILE A 388 -22.34 15.15 -12.61
N ASP A 389 -22.79 16.26 -13.22
CA ASP A 389 -24.13 16.49 -13.76
C ASP A 389 -24.26 16.38 -15.29
N ASP A 390 -23.19 16.46 -16.09
CA ASP A 390 -23.26 16.57 -17.57
C ASP A 390 -22.45 15.47 -18.32
N GLY A 391 -22.08 14.40 -17.62
CA GLY A 391 -21.38 13.24 -18.17
C GLY A 391 -22.28 12.24 -18.90
N ILE A 392 -21.71 11.48 -19.85
CA ILE A 392 -22.35 10.25 -20.34
C ILE A 392 -22.28 9.22 -19.21
N ASP A 393 -23.34 9.13 -18.42
CA ASP A 393 -23.50 8.10 -17.39
C ASP A 393 -23.53 6.69 -18.01
N GLY A 394 -22.87 5.73 -17.36
CA GLY A 394 -22.85 4.31 -17.75
C GLY A 394 -21.72 3.90 -18.70
N SER A 395 -20.56 4.56 -18.62
CA SER A 395 -19.38 4.27 -19.46
C SER A 395 -18.19 3.69 -18.69
N VAL A 396 -17.32 2.95 -19.38
CA VAL A 396 -16.02 2.51 -18.87
C VAL A 396 -14.99 3.62 -19.08
N VAL A 397 -14.23 3.97 -18.04
CA VAL A 397 -13.25 5.08 -18.06
C VAL A 397 -11.87 4.68 -17.54
N THR A 398 -10.85 5.50 -17.79
CA THR A 398 -9.54 5.39 -17.10
C THR A 398 -9.34 6.55 -16.13
N ASN A 399 -8.95 6.26 -14.88
CA ASN A 399 -8.57 7.29 -13.91
C ASN A 399 -7.06 7.60 -13.99
N GLU A 400 -6.74 8.87 -14.28
CA GLU A 400 -5.35 9.30 -14.49
C GLU A 400 -4.46 9.14 -13.25
N TRP A 401 -5.02 9.24 -12.04
CA TRP A 401 -4.29 9.04 -10.79
C TRP A 401 -3.73 7.61 -10.67
N PHE A 402 -4.48 6.62 -11.18
CA PHE A 402 -4.04 5.23 -11.18
C PHE A 402 -3.02 4.92 -12.28
N GLN A 403 -2.67 5.81 -13.21
CA GLN A 403 -1.75 5.49 -14.33
C GLN A 403 -0.30 5.15 -13.91
N GLY A 404 0.10 5.48 -12.68
CA GLY A 404 1.43 5.14 -12.15
C GLY A 404 1.67 3.63 -11.97
N ARG A 405 2.96 3.22 -12.02
CA ARG A 405 3.38 1.81 -11.84
C ARG A 405 2.98 1.21 -10.47
N LYS A 406 2.78 2.05 -9.45
CA LYS A 406 2.41 1.63 -8.09
C LYS A 406 0.94 1.88 -7.75
N THR A 407 0.30 2.86 -8.40
CA THR A 407 -1.11 3.20 -8.17
C THR A 407 -2.06 2.39 -9.03
N GLY A 408 -1.56 1.76 -10.10
CA GLY A 408 -2.40 0.98 -11.02
C GLY A 408 -3.15 -0.20 -10.43
N ILE A 409 -2.66 -0.79 -9.34
CA ILE A 409 -3.32 -1.90 -8.66
C ILE A 409 -4.47 -1.45 -7.74
N LEU A 410 -4.64 -0.14 -7.54
CA LEU A 410 -5.68 0.46 -6.71
C LEU A 410 -6.96 0.79 -7.50
N ASP A 411 -6.97 0.45 -8.79
CA ASP A 411 -8.15 0.59 -9.65
C ASP A 411 -9.17 -0.52 -9.38
N ASP A 412 -10.45 -0.27 -9.64
CA ASP A 412 -11.53 -1.17 -9.27
C ASP A 412 -11.53 -2.45 -10.12
N PHE A 413 -11.26 -2.32 -11.42
CA PHE A 413 -11.15 -3.46 -12.35
C PHE A 413 -9.81 -3.47 -13.04
N ILE A 414 -9.08 -4.58 -12.88
CA ILE A 414 -7.71 -4.72 -13.36
C ILE A 414 -7.57 -5.99 -14.18
N VAL A 415 -7.01 -5.87 -15.38
CA VAL A 415 -6.50 -6.99 -16.18
C VAL A 415 -4.98 -6.87 -16.22
N GLY A 416 -4.26 -7.81 -15.60
CA GLY A 416 -2.80 -7.71 -15.37
C GLY A 416 -1.99 -8.88 -15.91
N THR A 417 -0.70 -8.66 -16.17
CA THR A 417 0.19 -9.61 -16.87
C THR A 417 1.14 -10.38 -15.96
N LYS A 418 2.11 -11.08 -16.58
CA LYS A 418 3.18 -11.87 -15.94
C LYS A 418 3.93 -11.11 -14.85
N GLU A 419 4.06 -9.80 -15.02
CA GLU A 419 4.78 -8.88 -14.15
C GLU A 419 4.11 -8.77 -12.77
N GLU A 420 2.80 -8.63 -12.73
CA GLU A 420 2.00 -8.71 -11.50
C GLU A 420 1.91 -10.14 -10.99
N LEU A 421 1.92 -11.15 -11.88
CA LEU A 421 2.03 -12.55 -11.49
C LEU A 421 3.38 -12.84 -10.78
N ALA A 422 4.47 -12.15 -11.11
CA ALA A 422 5.75 -12.27 -10.41
C ALA A 422 5.63 -11.79 -8.96
N ILE A 423 4.98 -10.65 -8.75
CA ILE A 423 4.69 -10.09 -7.43
C ILE A 423 3.78 -11.04 -6.66
N PHE A 424 2.67 -11.46 -7.27
CA PHE A 424 1.70 -12.37 -6.66
C PHE A 424 2.32 -13.74 -6.30
N THR A 425 3.12 -14.31 -7.20
CA THR A 425 3.83 -15.57 -6.96
C THR A 425 4.80 -15.41 -5.79
N SER A 426 5.54 -14.31 -5.72
CA SER A 426 6.45 -14.04 -4.60
C SER A 426 5.70 -13.91 -3.27
N LEU A 427 4.58 -13.19 -3.24
CA LEU A 427 3.72 -13.04 -2.06
C LEU A 427 3.12 -14.37 -1.60
N GLN A 428 2.66 -15.22 -2.52
CA GLN A 428 2.18 -16.56 -2.19
C GLN A 428 3.29 -17.44 -1.59
N LEU A 429 4.51 -17.37 -2.15
CA LEU A 429 5.66 -18.09 -1.64
C LEU A 429 6.10 -17.56 -0.26
N TYR A 430 5.97 -16.26 -0.01
CA TYR A 430 6.17 -15.66 1.30
C TYR A 430 5.16 -16.19 2.30
N ALA A 431 3.86 -16.10 2.00
CA ALA A 431 2.79 -16.58 2.87
C ALA A 431 2.99 -18.07 3.24
N LEU A 432 3.34 -18.89 2.25
CA LEU A 432 3.63 -20.32 2.47
C LEU A 432 4.82 -20.57 3.39
N HIS A 433 5.85 -19.72 3.32
CA HIS A 433 7.04 -19.84 4.15
C HIS A 433 6.81 -19.30 5.57
N GLN A 434 6.05 -18.22 5.71
CA GLN A 434 5.71 -17.58 6.98
C GLN A 434 4.69 -18.41 7.78
N GLN A 435 3.84 -19.19 7.10
CA GLN A 435 2.77 -19.98 7.74
C GLN A 435 3.28 -20.81 8.92
N GLY A 436 2.73 -20.55 10.11
CA GLY A 436 3.04 -21.26 11.35
C GLY A 436 4.34 -20.82 12.03
N LYS A 437 4.94 -19.70 11.62
CA LYS A 437 6.13 -19.10 12.26
C LYS A 437 5.77 -17.76 12.91
N SER A 438 6.22 -17.57 14.15
CA SER A 438 6.09 -16.31 14.89
C SER A 438 7.09 -15.24 14.44
N GLU A 439 8.25 -15.66 13.92
CA GLU A 439 9.31 -14.76 13.46
C GLU A 439 9.23 -14.47 11.96
N PRO A 440 9.50 -13.24 11.49
CA PRO A 440 9.51 -12.90 10.07
C PRO A 440 10.58 -13.67 9.27
N ILE A 441 10.16 -14.37 8.23
CA ILE A 441 11.07 -15.09 7.31
C ILE A 441 11.46 -14.29 6.06
N ALA A 442 11.00 -13.04 5.95
CA ALA A 442 11.43 -12.12 4.90
C ALA A 442 12.69 -11.37 5.33
N THR A 443 13.56 -11.08 4.36
CA THR A 443 14.64 -10.09 4.49
C THR A 443 14.48 -9.03 3.39
N PHE A 444 14.95 -7.82 3.65
CA PHE A 444 14.93 -6.72 2.68
C PHE A 444 16.34 -6.34 2.20
N ASP A 445 17.34 -7.18 2.48
CA ASP A 445 18.68 -7.01 1.91
C ASP A 445 18.61 -7.30 0.40
N SER A 446 18.94 -6.30 -0.41
CA SER A 446 18.95 -6.37 -1.87
C SER A 446 20.11 -7.21 -2.43
N LYS A 447 21.09 -7.59 -1.58
CA LYS A 447 22.20 -8.46 -1.99
C LYS A 447 21.85 -9.94 -1.98
N ASP A 448 20.80 -10.33 -1.25
CA ASP A 448 20.39 -11.73 -1.10
C ASP A 448 19.33 -12.11 -2.13
N ASN A 449 19.67 -13.03 -3.04
CA ASN A 449 18.70 -13.66 -3.96
C ASN A 449 18.28 -15.05 -3.47
N ILE A 450 17.28 -15.65 -4.12
CA ILE A 450 16.74 -16.96 -3.71
C ILE A 450 17.79 -18.09 -3.73
N GLY A 451 18.78 -18.02 -4.61
CA GLY A 451 19.88 -18.99 -4.66
C GLY A 451 20.70 -19.01 -3.37
N GLN A 452 20.93 -17.84 -2.77
CA GLN A 452 21.63 -17.70 -1.48
C GLN A 452 20.81 -18.33 -0.34
N ALA A 453 19.49 -18.09 -0.31
CA ALA A 453 18.63 -18.71 0.69
C ALA A 453 18.58 -20.23 0.53
N LEU A 454 18.45 -20.73 -0.70
CA LEU A 454 18.39 -22.17 -0.99
C LEU A 454 19.72 -22.88 -0.71
N LYS A 455 20.86 -22.18 -0.76
CA LYS A 455 22.16 -22.71 -0.33
C LYS A 455 22.12 -23.26 1.10
N SER A 456 21.33 -22.64 1.99
CA SER A 456 21.19 -23.10 3.39
C SER A 456 20.61 -24.51 3.54
N LEU A 457 19.95 -25.05 2.50
CA LEU A 457 19.45 -26.42 2.49
C LEU A 457 20.57 -27.45 2.23
N ARG A 458 21.75 -27.01 1.77
CA ARG A 458 22.91 -27.88 1.52
C ARG A 458 23.63 -28.15 2.85
N LYS A 459 23.38 -29.31 3.45
CA LYS A 459 24.13 -29.78 4.64
C LYS A 459 25.45 -30.43 4.23
N GLU A 460 26.46 -30.38 5.10
CA GLU A 460 27.71 -31.13 4.92
C GLU A 460 27.40 -32.63 4.86
N GLY A 461 27.66 -33.27 3.71
CA GLY A 461 27.60 -34.73 3.53
C GLY A 461 26.48 -35.28 2.64
N ASP A 462 25.36 -34.57 2.42
CA ASP A 462 24.28 -35.04 1.52
C ASP A 462 23.47 -33.90 0.88
N SER A 463 24.07 -33.23 -0.12
CA SER A 463 23.40 -32.18 -0.90
C SER A 463 22.76 -32.69 -2.19
N LYS A 464 23.01 -33.95 -2.59
CA LYS A 464 22.65 -34.46 -3.93
C LYS A 464 21.17 -34.33 -4.25
N ALA A 465 20.29 -34.62 -3.28
CA ALA A 465 18.85 -34.53 -3.46
C ALA A 465 18.37 -33.07 -3.61
N ILE A 466 18.96 -32.14 -2.86
CA ILE A 466 18.63 -30.71 -2.94
C ILE A 466 19.19 -30.11 -4.23
N ASP A 467 20.43 -30.45 -4.58
CA ASP A 467 21.08 -30.02 -5.83
C ASP A 467 20.27 -30.50 -7.04
N ARG A 468 19.72 -31.73 -7.02
CA ARG A 468 18.81 -32.21 -8.08
C ARG A 468 17.54 -31.36 -8.18
N ARG A 469 16.91 -30.98 -7.05
CA ARG A 469 15.69 -30.15 -7.03
C ARG A 469 15.97 -28.72 -7.48
N PHE A 470 17.09 -28.14 -7.06
CA PHE A 470 17.54 -26.83 -7.50
C PHE A 470 17.85 -26.83 -9.00
N ASN A 471 18.58 -27.84 -9.49
CA ASN A 471 18.87 -27.97 -10.91
C ASN A 471 17.58 -28.09 -11.74
N ALA A 472 16.61 -28.89 -11.30
CA ALA A 472 15.30 -28.97 -11.95
C ALA A 472 14.59 -27.60 -12.04
N MET A 473 14.67 -26.80 -10.97
CA MET A 473 14.12 -25.43 -10.94
C MET A 473 14.82 -24.50 -11.95
N ILE A 474 16.16 -24.46 -11.97
CA ILE A 474 16.86 -23.57 -12.90
C ILE A 474 16.78 -24.05 -14.37
N THR A 475 16.53 -25.34 -14.60
CA THR A 475 16.29 -25.88 -15.95
C THR A 475 14.85 -25.72 -16.42
N SER A 476 13.94 -25.20 -15.59
CA SER A 476 12.55 -24.99 -15.98
C SER A 476 12.45 -24.16 -17.26
N THR A 477 11.58 -24.58 -18.17
CA THR A 477 11.39 -23.94 -19.48
C THR A 477 10.21 -22.98 -19.49
N THR A 478 9.31 -23.11 -18.50
CA THR A 478 8.14 -22.25 -18.31
C THR A 478 8.14 -21.58 -16.94
N PHE A 479 7.34 -20.53 -16.77
CA PHE A 479 7.20 -19.84 -15.47
C PHE A 479 6.38 -20.67 -14.47
N GLU A 480 5.37 -21.39 -14.96
CA GLU A 480 4.52 -22.26 -14.17
C GLU A 480 5.32 -23.41 -13.56
N GLU A 481 6.18 -24.04 -14.37
CA GLU A 481 7.12 -25.07 -13.91
C GLU A 481 8.09 -24.51 -12.86
N LEU A 482 8.67 -23.33 -13.13
CA LEU A 482 9.54 -22.64 -12.18
C LEU A 482 8.84 -22.38 -10.84
N ALA A 483 7.62 -21.83 -10.88
CA ALA A 483 6.83 -21.49 -9.71
C ALA A 483 6.50 -22.74 -8.86
N VAL A 484 6.22 -23.88 -9.50
CA VAL A 484 6.01 -25.18 -8.81
C VAL A 484 7.29 -25.64 -8.11
N HIS A 485 8.43 -25.59 -8.80
CA HIS A 485 9.71 -25.96 -8.18
C HIS A 485 10.11 -25.03 -7.03
N LEU A 486 9.94 -23.72 -7.20
CA LEU A 486 10.12 -22.73 -6.15
C LEU A 486 9.23 -23.05 -4.96
N ARG A 487 7.92 -23.31 -5.18
CA ARG A 487 6.99 -23.67 -4.11
C ARG A 487 7.45 -24.91 -3.33
N HIS A 488 7.94 -25.94 -4.01
CA HIS A 488 8.49 -27.13 -3.35
C HIS A 488 9.74 -26.82 -2.52
N LEU A 489 10.65 -26.01 -3.05
CA LEU A 489 11.88 -25.62 -2.35
C LEU A 489 11.61 -24.69 -1.16
N ILE A 490 10.67 -23.76 -1.29
CA ILE A 490 10.17 -22.90 -0.21
C ILE A 490 9.54 -23.73 0.92
N LYS A 491 8.75 -24.78 0.60
CA LYS A 491 8.22 -25.70 1.63
C LYS A 491 9.32 -26.42 2.41
N LEU A 492 10.48 -26.67 1.79
CA LEU A 492 11.64 -27.23 2.49
C LEU A 492 12.31 -26.18 3.38
N LEU A 493 12.47 -24.95 2.89
CA LEU A 493 12.95 -23.81 3.71
C LEU A 493 12.06 -23.54 4.92
N ARG A 494 10.75 -23.82 4.83
CA ARG A 494 9.83 -23.71 5.97
C ARG A 494 10.29 -24.50 7.20
N LYS A 495 11.03 -25.61 7.03
CA LYS A 495 11.58 -26.39 8.15
C LYS A 495 12.78 -25.73 8.84
N ASN A 496 13.38 -24.72 8.22
CA ASN A 496 14.52 -23.97 8.73
C ASN A 496 14.12 -22.52 9.05
N THR A 497 15.00 -21.74 9.67
CA THR A 497 14.78 -20.31 9.98
C THR A 497 15.38 -19.37 8.93
N THR A 498 15.80 -19.90 7.78
CA THR A 498 16.41 -19.13 6.70
C THR A 498 15.48 -18.01 6.22
N LYS A 499 15.99 -16.79 6.10
CA LYS A 499 15.25 -15.67 5.53
C LYS A 499 15.39 -15.62 4.01
N VAL A 500 14.37 -15.09 3.32
CA VAL A 500 14.33 -14.94 1.86
C VAL A 500 13.98 -13.50 1.51
N SER A 501 14.68 -12.91 0.54
CA SER A 501 14.31 -11.61 -0.03
C SER A 501 13.20 -11.77 -1.05
N TYR A 502 11.95 -11.67 -0.62
CA TYR A 502 10.78 -11.82 -1.50
C TYR A 502 10.60 -10.64 -2.44
N ALA A 503 11.08 -9.45 -2.07
CA ALA A 503 11.16 -8.31 -2.99
C ALA A 503 12.13 -8.60 -4.14
N GLN A 504 13.34 -9.10 -3.84
CA GLN A 504 14.28 -9.51 -4.89
C GLN A 504 13.78 -10.71 -5.68
N LEU A 505 13.07 -11.66 -5.04
CA LEU A 505 12.45 -12.77 -5.76
C LEU A 505 11.37 -12.28 -6.73
N ALA A 506 10.54 -11.31 -6.35
CA ALA A 506 9.53 -10.73 -7.24
C ALA A 506 10.20 -10.05 -8.46
N ASP A 507 11.26 -9.28 -8.24
CA ASP A 507 12.06 -8.66 -9.31
C ASP A 507 12.73 -9.72 -10.20
N ASP A 508 13.32 -10.75 -9.61
CA ASP A 508 13.93 -11.85 -10.37
C ASP A 508 12.88 -12.64 -11.19
N LEU A 509 11.69 -12.88 -10.64
CA LEU A 509 10.57 -13.52 -11.34
C LEU A 509 10.06 -12.63 -12.49
N PHE A 510 9.98 -11.32 -12.27
CA PHE A 510 9.64 -10.34 -13.30
C PHE A 510 10.63 -10.43 -14.47
N TRP A 511 11.93 -10.41 -14.20
CA TRP A 511 12.96 -10.49 -15.24
C TRP A 511 13.04 -11.87 -15.89
N TYR A 512 12.76 -12.94 -15.13
CA TYR A 512 12.66 -14.29 -15.66
C TYR A 512 11.59 -14.38 -16.75
N GLN A 513 10.42 -13.79 -16.50
CA GLN A 513 9.30 -13.77 -17.43
C GLN A 513 9.49 -12.83 -18.63
N ASN A 514 10.36 -11.83 -18.49
CA ASN A 514 10.65 -10.79 -19.48
C ASN A 514 11.87 -11.09 -20.38
N GLY A 515 12.19 -12.37 -20.61
CA GLY A 515 13.23 -12.78 -21.56
C GLY A 515 14.66 -12.75 -21.01
N PHE A 516 14.85 -12.46 -19.72
CA PHE A 516 16.16 -12.50 -19.04
C PHE A 516 16.33 -13.72 -18.14
N SER A 517 15.60 -14.81 -18.41
CA SER A 517 15.60 -16.03 -17.60
C SER A 517 17.00 -16.61 -17.38
N ASP A 518 17.85 -16.66 -18.41
CA ASP A 518 19.22 -17.17 -18.30
C ASP A 518 20.07 -16.33 -17.35
N ARG A 519 19.91 -15.00 -17.36
CA ARG A 519 20.61 -14.09 -16.45
C ARG A 519 20.17 -14.31 -15.00
N VAL A 520 18.87 -14.47 -14.78
CA VAL A 520 18.30 -14.75 -13.45
C VAL A 520 18.79 -16.11 -12.94
N LYS A 521 18.67 -17.16 -13.76
CA LYS A 521 19.13 -18.52 -13.45
C LYS A 521 20.63 -18.55 -13.13
N LEU A 522 21.44 -17.82 -13.89
CA LEU A 522 22.88 -17.70 -13.65
C LEU A 522 23.17 -17.04 -12.31
N ARG A 523 22.52 -15.91 -11.98
CA ARG A 523 22.67 -15.23 -10.67
C ARG A 523 22.30 -16.16 -9.51
N TRP A 524 21.17 -16.85 -9.62
CA TRP A 524 20.74 -17.82 -8.61
C TRP A 524 21.72 -18.98 -8.47
N GLY A 525 22.21 -19.52 -9.57
CA GLY A 525 23.21 -20.60 -9.59
C GLY A 525 24.53 -20.17 -8.95
N GLN A 526 25.03 -18.97 -9.28
CA GLN A 526 26.25 -18.41 -8.69
C GLN A 526 26.13 -18.28 -7.17
N SER A 527 25.03 -17.75 -6.67
CA SER A 527 24.79 -17.65 -5.22
C SER A 527 24.66 -19.02 -4.57
N TYR A 528 23.91 -19.94 -5.18
CA TYR A 528 23.68 -21.29 -4.65
C TYR A 528 24.96 -22.15 -4.57
N TYR A 529 25.84 -22.05 -5.57
CA TYR A 529 27.11 -22.80 -5.63
C TYR A 529 28.32 -22.03 -5.10
N SER A 530 28.16 -20.78 -4.66
CA SER A 530 29.24 -19.96 -4.12
C SER A 530 30.00 -20.67 -2.99
N TYR A 531 31.33 -20.64 -3.03
CA TYR A 531 32.17 -21.17 -1.95
C TYR A 531 32.39 -20.08 -0.89
N THR A 532 32.10 -20.38 0.38
CA THR A 532 32.42 -19.49 1.50
C THR A 532 33.62 -20.11 2.24
N PRO A 533 34.82 -19.51 2.20
CA PRO A 533 35.95 -20.03 2.96
C PRO A 533 35.63 -19.96 4.46
N LYS A 534 35.82 -21.06 5.20
CA LYS A 534 35.79 -21.00 6.67
C LYS A 534 36.94 -20.09 7.11
N LEU A 535 36.62 -18.98 7.79
CA LEU A 535 37.63 -18.22 8.53
C LEU A 535 38.27 -19.18 9.52
N LYS A 536 39.58 -19.42 9.40
CA LYS A 536 40.33 -20.15 10.40
C LYS A 536 40.23 -19.35 11.70
N GLU A 537 39.64 -19.94 12.73
CA GLU A 537 39.83 -19.48 14.09
C GLU A 537 41.34 -19.44 14.35
N THR A 538 41.88 -18.24 14.50
CA THR A 538 43.19 -18.02 15.10
C THR A 538 43.07 -18.50 16.54
N VAL A 539 43.57 -19.70 16.79
CA VAL A 539 43.86 -20.17 18.14
C VAL A 539 45.03 -19.31 18.63
N ASP A 540 44.73 -18.29 19.43
CA ASP A 540 45.74 -17.63 20.25
C ASP A 540 46.37 -18.67 21.17
N LYS A 541 47.70 -18.77 21.11
CA LYS A 541 48.54 -19.48 22.08
C LYS A 541 49.39 -18.48 22.82
#